data_AF-A0A7Z9QFJ4-F1
#
_entry.id   AF-A0A7Z9QFJ4-F1
#
_cell.length_a   1.000
_cell.length_b   1.000
_cell.length_c   1.000
_cell.angle_alpha   90.00
_cell.angle_beta   90.00
_cell.angle_gamma   90.00
#
_symmetry.space_group_name_H-M   'P 1'
#
loop_
_entity.id
_entity.type
_entity.pdbx_description
1 polymer ?
#
loop_
_entity_poly.entity_id
_entity_poly.type
_entity_poly.pdbx_seq_one_letter_code
_entity_poly.pdbx_strand_id
1 'polypeptide(L)'
;MKRIAFILSFFMSLVQADDLKDDILSMHQRAVVRDGFLKDRFETVLPEIMARNKLDMWIIIAREYNEDPVIRTMLPATWLNARRRTILVIHNPGNGYPLESYAVARYDVGDIFKKAWDPEAQPNQYKALADLIQSKNPKSIGINKSIYFAQADGLTATEYNLFKNALPKKYAPRIVSAEKVAIGWLETRSAKEMEVYPDIC
;
A
#
# COMPACT_ATOMS: atom_id res chain seq x y z
N MET A 1 -47.98 60.89 27.36
CA MET A 1 -46.53 60.69 27.10
C MET A 1 -46.01 59.59 28.01
N LYS A 2 -45.54 58.48 27.45
CA LYS A 2 -44.45 57.59 27.93
C LYS A 2 -44.40 56.37 27.00
N ARG A 3 -43.52 56.44 25.99
CA ARG A 3 -43.20 55.32 25.10
C ARG A 3 -42.24 54.41 25.89
N ILE A 4 -42.68 53.20 26.20
CA ILE A 4 -41.82 52.16 26.78
C ILE A 4 -41.11 51.49 25.60
N ALA A 5 -39.83 51.77 25.45
CA ALA A 5 -38.98 51.11 24.46
C ALA A 5 -38.61 49.72 25.00
N PHE A 6 -39.13 48.67 24.37
CA PHE A 6 -38.61 47.31 24.54
C PHE A 6 -37.32 47.19 23.73
N ILE A 7 -36.17 47.21 24.41
CA ILE A 7 -34.89 46.82 23.81
C ILE A 7 -34.84 45.30 23.88
N LEU A 8 -35.18 44.65 22.76
CA LEU A 8 -34.94 43.22 22.57
C LEU A 8 -33.44 43.05 22.30
N SER A 9 -32.65 42.76 23.35
CA SER A 9 -31.26 42.34 23.17
C SER A 9 -31.25 40.98 22.49
N PHE A 10 -31.05 41.00 21.17
CA PHE A 10 -30.72 39.81 20.40
C PHE A 10 -29.29 39.41 20.80
N PHE A 11 -29.16 38.52 21.78
CA PHE A 11 -27.89 37.87 22.08
C PHE A 11 -27.59 36.96 20.89
N MET A 12 -26.84 37.51 19.92
CA MET A 12 -26.29 36.76 18.82
C MET A 12 -25.30 35.78 19.45
N SER A 13 -25.75 34.55 19.69
CA SER A 13 -24.87 33.45 20.03
C SER A 13 -23.91 33.31 18.86
N LEU A 14 -22.70 33.85 19.04
CA LEU A 14 -21.52 33.48 18.29
C LEU A 14 -21.39 31.98 18.48
N VAL A 15 -21.97 31.22 17.56
CA VAL A 15 -21.63 29.81 17.39
C VAL A 15 -20.13 29.82 17.11
N GLN A 16 -19.33 29.42 18.09
CA GLN A 16 -17.90 29.23 17.90
C GLN A 16 -17.73 28.09 16.90
N ALA A 17 -17.64 28.43 15.63
CA ALA A 17 -17.51 27.48 14.53
C ALA A 17 -16.05 27.02 14.32
N ASP A 18 -15.18 27.07 15.34
CA ASP A 18 -13.72 27.01 15.14
C ASP A 18 -12.94 26.19 16.18
N ASP A 19 -13.59 25.30 16.95
CA ASP A 19 -12.90 24.37 17.87
C ASP A 19 -12.42 23.09 17.15
N LEU A 20 -12.98 22.79 15.97
CA LEU A 20 -12.58 21.64 15.12
C LEU A 20 -11.10 21.64 14.74
N LYS A 21 -10.47 22.82 14.66
CA LYS A 21 -9.03 22.93 14.33
C LYS A 21 -8.14 22.33 15.42
N ASP A 22 -8.60 22.34 16.68
CA ASP A 22 -7.84 21.86 17.82
C ASP A 22 -7.91 20.32 17.93
N ASP A 23 -8.96 19.72 17.34
CA ASP A 23 -9.12 18.26 17.22
C ASP A 23 -8.39 17.66 15.99
N ILE A 24 -7.89 18.51 15.09
CA ILE A 24 -7.20 18.09 13.88
C ILE A 24 -5.71 17.85 14.15
N LEU A 25 -5.30 16.58 14.03
CA LEU A 25 -3.89 16.19 14.14
C LEU A 25 -2.98 17.01 13.21
N SER A 26 -1.76 17.32 13.68
CA SER A 26 -0.70 17.87 12.83
C SER A 26 -0.31 16.89 11.71
N MET A 27 0.27 17.38 10.63
CA MET A 27 0.72 16.52 9.52
C MET A 27 1.69 15.41 9.97
N HIS A 28 2.54 15.69 10.95
CA HIS A 28 3.45 14.69 11.54
C HIS A 28 2.67 13.61 12.30
N GLN A 29 1.71 13.99 13.15
CA GLN A 29 0.87 13.01 13.86
C GLN A 29 0.01 12.17 12.91
N ARG A 30 -0.54 12.77 11.85
CA ARG A 30 -1.26 12.02 10.80
C ARG A 30 -0.38 11.00 10.10
N ALA A 31 0.90 11.34 9.85
CA ALA A 31 1.85 10.40 9.26
C ALA A 31 2.06 9.18 10.17
N VAL A 32 2.24 9.40 11.48
CA VAL A 32 2.37 8.32 12.47
C VAL A 32 1.12 7.43 12.50
N VAL A 33 -0.08 8.01 12.48
CA VAL A 33 -1.34 7.25 12.44
C VAL A 33 -1.45 6.43 11.15
N ARG A 34 -1.19 7.03 9.98
CA ARG A 34 -1.26 6.35 8.69
C ARG A 34 -0.26 5.20 8.58
N ASP A 35 0.97 5.40 9.04
CA ASP A 35 1.98 4.33 9.05
C ASP A 35 1.61 3.21 10.04
N GLY A 36 0.99 3.57 11.17
CA GLY A 36 0.43 2.62 12.12
C GLY A 36 -0.71 1.77 11.54
N PHE A 37 -1.62 2.36 10.75
CA PHE A 37 -2.66 1.60 10.03
C PHE A 37 -2.05 0.75 8.92
N LEU A 38 -1.10 1.29 8.16
CA LEU A 38 -0.45 0.54 7.11
C LEU A 38 0.20 -0.74 7.66
N LYS A 39 0.94 -0.63 8.76
CA LYS A 39 1.54 -1.79 9.45
C LYS A 39 0.49 -2.78 9.93
N ASP A 40 -0.55 -2.30 10.61
CA ASP A 40 -1.66 -3.13 11.09
C ASP A 40 -2.34 -3.92 9.96
N ARG A 41 -2.59 -3.27 8.82
CA ARG A 41 -3.19 -3.93 7.64
C ARG A 41 -2.29 -5.00 7.03
N PHE A 42 -0.97 -4.83 7.08
CA PHE A 42 -0.03 -5.89 6.65
C PHE A 42 -0.06 -7.10 7.59
N GLU A 43 -0.32 -6.88 8.87
CA GLU A 43 -0.36 -7.93 9.89
C GLU A 43 -1.74 -8.64 9.97
N THR A 44 -2.83 -7.92 9.67
CA THR A 44 -4.19 -8.41 9.92
C THR A 44 -5.04 -8.60 8.66
N VAL A 45 -4.88 -7.74 7.65
CA VAL A 45 -5.77 -7.71 6.46
C VAL A 45 -5.15 -8.45 5.27
N LEU A 46 -3.91 -8.12 4.91
CA LEU A 46 -3.24 -8.68 3.74
C LEU A 46 -3.05 -10.21 3.81
N PRO A 47 -2.70 -10.83 4.97
CA PRO A 47 -2.52 -12.28 5.04
C PRO A 47 -3.78 -13.05 4.65
N GLU A 48 -4.96 -12.61 5.12
CA GLU A 48 -6.24 -13.22 4.79
C GLU A 48 -6.58 -13.08 3.31
N ILE A 49 -6.31 -11.90 2.73
CA ILE A 49 -6.54 -11.64 1.30
C ILE A 49 -5.65 -12.52 0.42
N MET A 50 -4.37 -12.67 0.76
CA MET A 50 -3.45 -13.54 0.00
C MET A 50 -3.84 -15.01 0.15
N ALA A 51 -4.18 -15.45 1.36
CA ALA A 51 -4.58 -16.82 1.65
C ALA A 51 -5.85 -17.22 0.89
N ARG A 52 -6.93 -16.42 0.95
CA ARG A 52 -8.20 -16.71 0.26
C ARG A 52 -8.06 -16.74 -1.26
N ASN A 53 -7.09 -16.01 -1.81
CA ASN A 53 -6.78 -15.99 -3.24
C ASN A 53 -5.69 -17.00 -3.66
N LYS A 54 -5.15 -17.79 -2.72
CA LYS A 54 -4.09 -18.78 -2.97
C LYS A 54 -2.86 -18.16 -3.64
N LEU A 55 -2.50 -16.94 -3.20
CA LEU A 55 -1.36 -16.20 -3.73
C LEU A 55 -0.15 -16.35 -2.80
N ASP A 56 0.89 -17.02 -3.28
CA ASP A 56 2.10 -17.26 -2.51
C ASP A 56 3.02 -16.04 -2.56
N MET A 57 3.08 -15.34 -3.69
CA MET A 57 3.90 -14.14 -3.83
C MET A 57 3.16 -13.06 -4.61
N TRP A 58 3.14 -11.84 -4.10
CA TRP A 58 2.63 -10.66 -4.79
C TRP A 58 3.77 -9.70 -5.11
N ILE A 59 3.91 -9.34 -6.38
CA ILE A 59 4.95 -8.44 -6.87
C ILE A 59 4.27 -7.19 -7.43
N ILE A 60 4.63 -6.04 -6.89
CA ILE A 60 4.18 -4.72 -7.36
C ILE A 60 5.42 -3.99 -7.89
N ILE A 61 5.39 -3.64 -9.18
CA ILE A 61 6.51 -2.99 -9.86
C ILE A 61 6.08 -1.59 -10.25
N ALA A 62 6.75 -0.58 -9.69
CA ALA A 62 6.49 0.82 -9.99
C ALA A 62 7.73 1.50 -10.54
N ARG A 63 7.51 2.39 -11.51
CA ARG A 63 8.52 3.31 -12.02
C ARG A 63 8.16 4.72 -11.56
N GLU A 64 9.15 5.49 -11.16
CA GLU A 64 9.00 6.91 -10.84
C GLU A 64 8.21 7.62 -11.95
N TYR A 65 7.21 8.42 -11.57
CA TYR A 65 6.28 9.13 -12.46
C TYR A 65 5.28 8.24 -13.21
N ASN A 66 5.30 6.93 -12.99
CA ASN A 66 4.32 6.00 -13.52
C ASN A 66 4.11 4.85 -12.54
N GLU A 67 3.63 5.20 -11.35
CA GLU A 67 3.41 4.26 -10.27
C GLU A 67 2.14 3.43 -10.49
N ASP A 68 2.25 2.13 -10.21
CA ASP A 68 1.09 1.27 -10.05
C ASP A 68 0.10 1.88 -9.04
N PRO A 69 -1.22 1.94 -9.31
CA PRO A 69 -2.17 2.59 -8.41
C PRO A 69 -2.16 2.01 -6.99
N VAL A 70 -1.89 0.71 -6.84
CA VAL A 70 -1.82 0.03 -5.54
C VAL A 70 -0.62 0.53 -4.74
N ILE A 71 0.54 0.73 -5.37
CA ILE A 71 1.78 1.02 -4.62
C ILE A 71 1.66 2.29 -3.78
N ARG A 72 0.90 3.28 -4.25
CA ARG A 72 0.66 4.55 -3.53
C ARG A 72 0.04 4.34 -2.15
N THR A 73 -0.67 3.24 -1.95
CA THR A 73 -1.31 2.87 -0.68
C THR A 73 -0.41 2.04 0.24
N MET A 74 0.79 1.68 -0.22
CA MET A 74 1.75 0.83 0.49
C MET A 74 3.04 1.55 0.87
N LEU A 75 3.17 2.82 0.49
CA LEU A 75 4.33 3.63 0.83
C LEU A 75 4.16 4.30 2.21
N PRO A 76 5.26 4.56 2.92
CA PRO A 76 5.22 5.33 4.16
C PRO A 76 4.61 6.70 3.95
N ALA A 77 4.04 7.24 5.00
CA ALA A 77 3.30 8.47 4.94
C ALA A 77 4.15 9.69 4.56
N THR A 78 5.46 9.63 4.76
CA THR A 78 6.39 10.69 4.41
C THR A 78 6.87 10.61 2.95
N TRP A 79 6.47 9.58 2.21
CA TRP A 79 6.88 9.37 0.82
C TRP A 79 5.79 9.84 -0.14
N LEU A 80 6.11 10.82 -0.98
CA LEU A 80 5.17 11.34 -1.98
C LEU A 80 4.92 10.34 -3.12
N ASN A 81 5.99 9.69 -3.60
CA ASN A 81 5.98 8.77 -4.73
C ASN A 81 7.06 7.70 -4.58
N ALA A 82 6.98 6.64 -5.39
CA ALA A 82 8.08 5.69 -5.54
C ALA A 82 9.29 6.40 -6.17
N ARG A 83 10.50 6.13 -5.66
CA ARG A 83 11.74 6.67 -6.21
C ARG A 83 12.37 5.67 -7.17
N ARG A 84 12.79 6.12 -8.36
CA ARG A 84 13.33 5.27 -9.44
C ARG A 84 12.42 4.06 -9.73
N ARG A 85 12.98 2.87 -9.93
CA ARG A 85 12.22 1.62 -9.96
C ARG A 85 12.14 1.05 -8.56
N THR A 86 10.93 0.98 -8.02
CA THR A 86 10.64 0.32 -6.73
C THR A 86 9.85 -0.95 -7.02
N ILE A 87 10.38 -2.08 -6.57
CA ILE A 87 9.70 -3.38 -6.66
C ILE A 87 9.43 -3.85 -5.23
N LEU A 88 8.16 -3.93 -4.88
CA LEU A 88 7.70 -4.49 -3.62
C LEU A 88 7.36 -5.96 -3.84
N VAL A 89 7.86 -6.83 -2.97
CA VAL A 89 7.58 -8.26 -2.99
C VAL A 89 7.01 -8.64 -1.64
N ILE A 90 5.80 -9.18 -1.64
CA ILE A 90 5.17 -9.78 -0.47
C ILE A 90 5.14 -11.28 -0.70
N HIS A 91 5.71 -12.05 0.20
CA HIS A 91 5.71 -13.51 0.16
C HIS A 91 4.93 -14.06 1.34
N ASN A 92 3.98 -14.95 1.05
CA ASN A 92 3.26 -15.74 2.02
C ASN A 92 3.95 -17.11 2.15
N PRO A 93 4.73 -17.36 3.20
CA PRO A 93 5.37 -18.66 3.44
C PRO A 93 4.39 -19.81 3.71
N GLY A 94 3.09 -19.51 3.91
CA GLY A 94 2.05 -20.48 4.20
C GLY A 94 2.03 -20.91 5.67
N ASN A 95 1.17 -21.89 6.00
CA ASN A 95 1.07 -22.51 7.33
C ASN A 95 0.83 -21.53 8.51
N GLY A 96 0.24 -20.36 8.25
CA GLY A 96 -0.02 -19.34 9.27
C GLY A 96 1.22 -18.55 9.71
N TYR A 97 2.37 -18.71 9.04
CA TYR A 97 3.52 -17.85 9.28
C TYR A 97 3.25 -16.41 8.78
N PRO A 98 3.84 -15.39 9.43
CA PRO A 98 3.72 -14.00 8.99
C PRO A 98 4.21 -13.78 7.54
N LEU A 99 3.63 -12.79 6.87
CA LEU A 99 4.09 -12.37 5.55
C LEU A 99 5.52 -11.83 5.63
N GLU A 100 6.30 -12.16 4.60
CA GLU A 100 7.63 -11.60 4.41
C GLU A 100 7.57 -10.50 3.34
N SER A 101 8.03 -9.29 3.67
CA SER A 101 7.95 -8.12 2.80
C SER A 101 9.34 -7.59 2.45
N TYR A 102 9.62 -7.51 1.16
CA TYR A 102 10.91 -7.14 0.60
C TYR A 102 10.80 -5.96 -0.35
N ALA A 103 11.77 -5.06 -0.28
CA ALA A 103 12.02 -4.03 -1.27
C ALA A 103 13.21 -4.45 -2.12
N VAL A 104 12.97 -4.81 -3.39
CA VAL A 104 14.05 -4.92 -4.39
C VAL A 104 14.32 -3.51 -4.89
N ALA A 105 14.83 -2.67 -3.99
CA ALA A 105 15.16 -1.26 -4.15
C ALA A 105 16.44 -0.95 -3.37
N ARG A 106 17.02 0.25 -3.53
CA ARG A 106 18.31 0.61 -2.91
C ARG A 106 18.25 0.67 -1.38
N TYR A 107 17.07 0.92 -0.82
CA TYR A 107 16.82 1.11 0.60
C TYR A 107 15.54 0.37 1.02
N ASP A 108 15.36 0.24 2.33
CA ASP A 108 14.09 -0.17 2.93
C ASP A 108 12.97 0.80 2.50
N VAL A 109 11.75 0.28 2.38
CA VAL A 109 10.55 1.09 2.15
C VAL A 109 9.73 1.09 3.42
N GLY A 110 9.94 2.14 4.22
CA GLY A 110 9.43 2.23 5.60
C GLY A 110 9.93 1.09 6.48
N ASP A 111 9.15 0.77 7.49
CA ASP A 111 9.48 -0.33 8.41
C ASP A 111 9.05 -1.70 7.88
N ILE A 112 8.11 -1.72 6.94
CA ILE A 112 7.44 -2.93 6.44
C ILE A 112 8.32 -3.68 5.45
N PHE A 113 8.90 -3.00 4.46
CA PHE A 113 9.64 -3.69 3.39
C PHE A 113 11.15 -3.58 3.61
N LYS A 114 11.79 -4.73 3.84
CA LYS A 114 13.25 -4.79 4.04
C LYS A 114 13.99 -4.86 2.70
N LYS A 115 15.08 -4.11 2.58
CA LYS A 115 15.94 -4.11 1.40
C LYS A 115 16.40 -5.54 1.08
N ALA A 116 16.19 -5.94 -0.17
CA ALA A 116 16.58 -7.24 -0.70
C ALA A 116 17.46 -7.14 -1.96
N TRP A 117 18.00 -5.95 -2.25
CA TRP A 117 18.83 -5.71 -3.42
C TRP A 117 20.01 -4.78 -3.12
N ASP A 118 21.21 -5.23 -3.46
CA ASP A 118 22.40 -4.40 -3.49
C ASP A 118 22.84 -4.16 -4.96
N PRO A 119 22.77 -2.92 -5.47
CA PRO A 119 23.16 -2.61 -6.84
C PRO A 119 24.65 -2.84 -7.12
N GLU A 120 25.52 -2.75 -6.11
CA GLU A 120 26.97 -2.95 -6.30
C GLU A 120 27.29 -4.44 -6.48
N ALA A 121 26.60 -5.32 -5.75
CA ALA A 121 26.76 -6.76 -5.88
C ALA A 121 26.02 -7.35 -7.10
N GLN A 122 24.85 -6.78 -7.45
CA GLN A 122 24.03 -7.21 -8.58
C GLN A 122 23.47 -5.99 -9.31
N PRO A 123 24.15 -5.48 -10.37
CA PRO A 123 23.68 -4.30 -11.10
C PRO A 123 22.32 -4.49 -11.79
N ASN A 124 21.91 -5.73 -12.09
CA ASN A 124 20.62 -6.02 -12.69
C ASN A 124 19.54 -6.26 -11.63
N GLN A 125 18.70 -5.25 -11.40
CA GLN A 125 17.61 -5.28 -10.42
C GLN A 125 16.59 -6.42 -10.66
N TYR A 126 16.25 -6.75 -11.91
CA TYR A 126 15.33 -7.87 -12.19
C TYR A 126 15.99 -9.23 -11.99
N LYS A 127 17.32 -9.31 -12.15
CA LYS A 127 18.06 -10.52 -11.78
C LYS A 127 18.00 -10.74 -10.27
N ALA A 128 18.18 -9.69 -9.47
CA ALA A 128 18.01 -9.77 -8.01
C ALA A 128 16.57 -10.19 -7.62
N LEU A 129 15.54 -9.64 -8.29
CA LEU A 129 14.16 -10.09 -8.12
C LEU A 129 14.00 -11.58 -8.45
N ALA A 130 14.55 -12.03 -9.58
CA ALA A 130 14.49 -13.44 -9.98
C ALA A 130 15.21 -14.37 -8.98
N ASP A 131 16.31 -13.92 -8.38
CA ASP A 131 17.05 -14.67 -7.36
C ASP A 131 16.26 -14.75 -6.04
N LEU A 132 15.56 -13.67 -5.65
CA LEU A 132 14.61 -13.68 -4.53
C LEU A 132 13.43 -14.64 -4.77
N ILE A 133 12.83 -14.61 -5.97
CA ILE A 133 11.77 -15.57 -6.34
C ILE A 133 12.28 -17.01 -6.27
N GLN A 134 13.53 -17.25 -6.69
CA GLN A 134 14.14 -18.57 -6.62
C GLN A 134 14.34 -19.06 -5.19
N SER A 135 14.83 -18.20 -4.29
CA SER A 135 15.06 -18.57 -2.90
C SER A 135 13.76 -18.87 -2.14
N LYS A 136 12.66 -18.19 -2.50
CA LYS A 136 11.33 -18.41 -1.90
C LYS A 136 10.53 -19.53 -2.58
N ASN A 137 10.78 -19.78 -3.87
CA ASN A 137 10.14 -20.81 -4.68
C ASN A 137 8.59 -20.84 -4.59
N PRO A 138 7.88 -19.70 -4.80
CA PRO A 138 6.43 -19.63 -4.67
C PRO A 138 5.71 -20.48 -5.73
N LYS A 139 4.54 -21.06 -5.41
CA LYS A 139 3.70 -21.80 -6.36
C LYS A 139 2.88 -20.89 -7.26
N SER A 140 2.55 -19.68 -6.79
CA SER A 140 1.84 -18.64 -7.56
C SER A 140 2.51 -17.27 -7.37
N ILE A 141 2.68 -16.54 -8.47
CA ILE A 141 3.32 -15.22 -8.51
C ILE A 141 2.33 -14.23 -9.11
N GLY A 142 1.75 -13.39 -8.28
CA GLY A 142 0.78 -12.37 -8.66
C GLY A 142 1.45 -11.11 -9.14
N ILE A 143 0.96 -10.60 -10.26
CA ILE A 143 1.29 -9.27 -10.79
C ILE A 143 0.00 -8.49 -11.04
N ASN A 144 0.04 -7.17 -10.86
CA ASN A 144 -1.12 -6.30 -11.07
C ASN A 144 -1.44 -6.19 -12.57
N LYS A 145 -2.36 -7.05 -13.02
CA LYS A 145 -2.92 -7.06 -14.37
C LYS A 145 -4.41 -7.32 -14.28
N SER A 146 -5.19 -6.56 -15.01
CA SER A 146 -6.65 -6.60 -14.90
C SER A 146 -7.28 -6.09 -16.18
N ILE A 147 -8.37 -6.75 -16.63
CA ILE A 147 -9.14 -6.29 -17.79
C ILE A 147 -10.36 -5.46 -17.40
N TYR A 148 -10.69 -5.40 -16.11
CA TYR A 148 -11.91 -4.77 -15.60
C TYR A 148 -11.64 -3.60 -14.66
N PHE A 149 -10.63 -3.73 -13.80
CA PHE A 149 -10.27 -2.75 -12.78
C PHE A 149 -8.93 -2.10 -13.07
N ALA A 150 -8.95 -0.84 -13.51
CA ALA A 150 -7.74 -0.08 -13.83
C ALA A 150 -6.81 0.09 -12.61
N GLN A 151 -7.37 0.16 -11.40
CA GLN A 151 -6.60 0.24 -10.15
C GLN A 151 -5.73 -0.99 -9.90
N ALA A 152 -6.05 -2.12 -10.53
CA ALA A 152 -5.31 -3.38 -10.42
C ALA A 152 -4.55 -3.74 -11.72
N ASP A 153 -4.43 -2.81 -12.67
CA ASP A 153 -3.74 -2.98 -13.96
C ASP A 153 -2.54 -2.03 -14.11
N GLY A 154 -1.83 -1.74 -13.01
CA GLY A 154 -0.73 -0.77 -13.01
C GLY A 154 0.57 -1.26 -13.63
N LEU A 155 0.71 -2.56 -13.92
CA LEU A 155 1.94 -3.10 -14.51
C LEU A 155 2.04 -2.78 -16.00
N THR A 156 2.93 -1.86 -16.35
CA THR A 156 3.20 -1.52 -17.75
C THR A 156 3.75 -2.70 -18.55
N ALA A 157 3.48 -2.70 -19.86
CA ALA A 157 3.97 -3.74 -20.78
C ALA A 157 5.50 -3.88 -20.77
N THR A 158 6.25 -2.77 -20.67
CA THR A 158 7.71 -2.78 -20.60
C THR A 158 8.21 -3.47 -19.33
N GLU A 159 7.65 -3.11 -18.17
CA GLU A 159 8.05 -3.71 -16.88
C GLU A 159 7.69 -5.21 -16.83
N TYR A 160 6.53 -5.59 -17.38
CA TYR A 160 6.14 -7.00 -17.53
C TYR A 160 7.14 -7.79 -18.38
N ASN A 161 7.55 -7.26 -19.54
CA ASN A 161 8.50 -7.94 -20.42
C ASN A 161 9.88 -8.08 -19.78
N LEU A 162 10.38 -7.03 -19.11
CA LEU A 162 11.66 -7.08 -18.40
C LEU A 162 11.64 -8.11 -17.27
N PHE A 163 10.55 -8.11 -16.47
CA PHE A 163 10.34 -9.11 -15.42
C PHE A 163 10.32 -10.52 -15.98
N LYS A 164 9.49 -10.78 -17.01
CA LYS A 164 9.33 -12.10 -17.62
C LYS A 164 10.64 -12.62 -18.22
N ASN A 165 11.44 -11.75 -18.84
CA ASN A 165 12.71 -12.12 -19.45
C ASN A 165 13.80 -12.47 -18.42
N ALA A 166 13.77 -11.84 -17.25
CA ALA A 166 14.70 -12.15 -16.17
C ALA A 166 14.31 -13.42 -15.38
N LEU A 167 13.04 -13.80 -15.43
CA LEU A 167 12.50 -14.90 -14.63
C LEU A 167 12.89 -16.27 -15.22
N PRO A 168 13.40 -17.22 -14.42
CA PRO A 168 13.66 -18.58 -14.88
C PRO A 168 12.38 -19.24 -15.44
N LYS A 169 12.52 -19.95 -16.57
CA LYS A 169 11.40 -20.54 -17.31
C LYS A 169 10.43 -21.38 -16.46
N LYS A 170 10.93 -22.04 -15.40
CA LYS A 170 10.09 -22.85 -14.48
C LYS A 170 9.03 -22.04 -13.72
N TYR A 171 9.22 -20.74 -13.53
CA TYR A 171 8.28 -19.86 -12.84
C TYR A 171 7.33 -19.11 -13.77
N ALA A 172 7.63 -19.02 -15.07
CA ALA A 172 6.75 -18.39 -16.05
C ALA A 172 5.28 -18.90 -15.99
N PRO A 173 5.00 -20.22 -15.89
CA PRO A 173 3.63 -20.71 -15.77
C PRO A 173 2.97 -20.42 -14.41
N ARG A 174 3.73 -19.93 -13.42
CA ARG A 174 3.22 -19.55 -12.10
C ARG A 174 2.79 -18.09 -12.01
N ILE A 175 3.06 -17.29 -13.05
CA ILE A 175 2.61 -15.90 -13.11
C ILE A 175 1.10 -15.87 -13.31
N VAL A 176 0.39 -15.20 -12.41
CA VAL A 176 -1.07 -15.03 -12.42
C VAL A 176 -1.44 -13.56 -12.21
N SER A 177 -2.68 -13.20 -12.52
CA SER A 177 -3.21 -11.88 -12.17
C SER A 177 -3.38 -11.77 -10.65
N ALA A 178 -2.94 -10.64 -10.09
CA ALA A 178 -3.18 -10.26 -8.70
C ALA A 178 -4.44 -9.40 -8.52
N GLU A 179 -5.32 -9.29 -9.53
CA GLU A 179 -6.49 -8.39 -9.53
C GLU A 179 -7.31 -8.50 -8.24
N LYS A 180 -7.68 -9.72 -7.84
CA LYS A 180 -8.48 -9.94 -6.61
C LYS A 180 -7.73 -9.61 -5.32
N VAL A 181 -6.40 -9.73 -5.32
CA VAL A 181 -5.57 -9.36 -4.16
C VAL A 181 -5.42 -7.84 -4.08
N ALA A 182 -5.18 -7.18 -5.22
CA ALA A 182 -5.13 -5.73 -5.32
C ALA A 182 -6.47 -5.09 -4.91
N ILE A 183 -7.59 -5.57 -5.44
CA ILE A 183 -8.93 -5.08 -5.07
C ILE A 183 -9.23 -5.34 -3.60
N GLY A 184 -9.00 -6.57 -3.12
CA GLY A 184 -9.16 -6.91 -1.71
C GLY A 184 -8.37 -5.97 -0.79
N TRP A 185 -7.13 -5.64 -1.18
CA TRP A 185 -6.30 -4.68 -0.45
C TRP A 185 -6.86 -3.27 -0.49
N LEU A 186 -7.43 -2.81 -1.61
CA LEU A 186 -7.95 -1.45 -1.72
C LEU A 186 -9.30 -1.28 -0.99
N GLU A 187 -10.14 -2.31 -0.99
CA GLU A 187 -11.51 -2.24 -0.47
C GLU A 187 -11.65 -2.58 1.02
N THR A 188 -10.70 -3.34 1.58
CA THR A 188 -10.82 -3.85 2.96
C THR A 188 -10.24 -2.86 3.96
N ARG A 189 -11.03 -2.46 4.96
CA ARG A 189 -10.56 -1.73 6.15
C ARG A 189 -10.21 -2.70 7.27
N SER A 190 -9.15 -2.42 8.04
CA SER A 190 -8.86 -3.18 9.26
C SER A 190 -9.79 -2.78 10.40
N ALA A 191 -9.89 -3.62 11.43
CA ALA A 191 -10.64 -3.28 12.64
C ALA A 191 -10.15 -1.97 13.27
N LYS A 192 -8.83 -1.76 13.29
CA LYS A 192 -8.19 -0.55 13.81
C LYS A 192 -8.54 0.71 13.00
N GLU A 193 -8.63 0.60 11.67
CA GLU A 193 -9.13 1.70 10.83
C GLU A 193 -10.60 2.01 11.17
N MET A 194 -11.41 0.98 11.43
CA MET A 194 -12.84 1.13 11.74
C MET A 194 -13.11 1.71 13.14
N GLU A 195 -12.17 1.62 14.08
CA GLU A 195 -12.27 2.32 15.38
C GLU A 195 -12.23 3.83 15.21
N VAL A 196 -11.44 4.33 14.26
CA VAL A 196 -11.24 5.78 14.02
C VAL A 196 -12.20 6.31 12.95
N TYR A 197 -12.70 5.46 12.05
CA TYR A 197 -13.56 5.89 10.94
C TYR A 197 -14.76 6.76 11.34
N PRO A 198 -15.50 6.48 12.44
CA PRO A 198 -16.62 7.32 12.88
C PRO A 198 -16.22 8.75 13.26
N ASP A 199 -14.98 8.96 13.70
CA ASP A 199 -14.49 10.27 14.17
C ASP A 199 -14.15 11.21 13.00
N ILE A 200 -14.17 10.70 11.75
CA ILE A 200 -13.83 11.44 10.53
C ILE A 200 -15.09 11.93 9.78
N CYS A 201 -16.28 11.42 10.14
CA CYS A 201 -17.55 11.66 9.43
C CYS A 201 -18.44 12.72 10.08
#